data_AF-A0AAE0T8V7-F1
#
_entry.id   AF-A0AAE0T8V7-F1
#
_cell.length_a   1.000
_cell.length_b   1.000
_cell.length_c   1.000
_cell.angle_alpha   90.00
_cell.angle_beta   90.00
_cell.angle_gamma   90.00
#
_symmetry.space_group_name_H-M   'P 1'
#
loop_
_entity.id
_entity.type
_entity.pdbx_description
1 polymer ?
#
loop_
_entity_poly.entity_id
_entity_poly.type
_entity_poly.pdbx_seq_one_letter_code
_entity_poly.pdbx_strand_id
1 'polypeptide(L)'
;MAEQTGGGSGAKPRYCTVADRLQTFGNWPSSNHQQPRDLTEAGFFYEGDGDRVTCYSCGEVLSSWTPEDDPWAEHEKFQPRCEHVLQHRMGGMNLGSSDVDEVAQGHSVEASGDDSKGMSQHSKNDPKKEERNTSRQRAHETVEEELQRLRHQFACKTCFKEKACMVILPCCHLSACAICVEKLHDCNVCHQRITATVKAYCA
;
A
#
# COMPACT_ATOMS: atom_id res chain seq x y z
N MET A 1 -18.72 9.63 7.91
CA MET A 1 -17.61 10.22 7.15
C MET A 1 -16.61 10.74 8.15
N ALA A 2 -15.48 10.06 8.29
CA ALA A 2 -14.40 10.52 9.15
C ALA A 2 -13.82 11.84 8.63
N GLU A 3 -13.22 12.62 9.54
CA GLU A 3 -12.66 13.95 9.26
C GLU A 3 -11.15 13.98 9.54
N GLN A 4 -10.40 14.60 8.63
CA GLN A 4 -8.97 14.85 8.76
C GLN A 4 -8.72 15.98 9.77
N THR A 5 -8.11 15.67 10.91
CA THR A 5 -7.86 16.64 12.01
C THR A 5 -6.43 17.20 12.04
N GLY A 6 -5.81 17.30 10.85
CA GLY A 6 -4.51 17.94 10.64
C GLY A 6 -3.33 16.98 10.83
N GLY A 7 -2.55 16.78 9.76
CA GLY A 7 -1.49 15.77 9.71
C GLY A 7 -0.41 15.94 10.79
N GLY A 8 -0.39 15.02 11.76
CA GLY A 8 0.60 14.91 12.83
C GLY A 8 1.95 14.41 12.32
N SER A 9 2.59 15.21 11.46
CA SER A 9 3.75 14.89 10.62
C SER A 9 4.76 13.91 11.22
N GLY A 10 5.07 12.86 10.45
CA GLY A 10 6.14 11.89 10.72
C GLY A 10 5.67 10.61 11.38
N ALA A 11 6.25 9.49 10.95
CA ALA A 11 5.94 8.15 11.46
C ALA A 11 6.10 8.03 12.99
N LYS A 12 5.35 7.09 13.59
CA LYS A 12 5.36 6.78 15.02
C LYS A 12 5.93 5.37 15.26
N PRO A 13 7.27 5.17 15.23
CA PRO A 13 7.96 3.91 15.51
C PRO A 13 7.36 3.03 16.62
N ARG A 14 6.94 3.65 17.74
CA ARG A 14 6.39 2.97 18.92
C ARG A 14 5.08 2.21 18.72
N TYR A 15 4.45 2.32 17.54
CA TYR A 15 3.12 1.81 17.23
C TYR A 15 3.08 1.01 15.93
N CYS A 16 4.21 0.44 15.49
CA CYS A 16 4.27 -0.19 14.19
C CYS A 16 3.77 -1.64 14.16
N THR A 17 3.77 -2.37 15.29
CA THR A 17 3.09 -3.67 15.37
C THR A 17 1.60 -3.47 15.67
N VAL A 18 0.77 -4.41 15.23
CA VAL A 18 -0.68 -4.40 15.56
C VAL A 18 -0.90 -4.50 17.07
N ALA A 19 -0.03 -5.20 17.80
CA ALA A 19 -0.10 -5.35 19.26
C ALA A 19 0.11 -4.02 19.99
N ASP A 20 1.12 -3.23 19.60
CA ASP A 20 1.38 -1.90 20.19
C ASP A 20 0.19 -0.96 19.98
N ARG A 21 -0.48 -1.06 18.82
CA ARG A 21 -1.67 -0.25 18.51
C ARG A 21 -2.88 -0.72 19.31
N LEU A 22 -3.16 -2.02 19.37
CA LEU A 22 -4.29 -2.59 20.14
C LEU A 22 -4.25 -2.17 21.61
N GLN A 23 -3.06 -2.09 22.22
CA GLN A 23 -2.90 -1.63 23.62
C GLN A 23 -3.42 -0.21 23.87
N THR A 24 -3.53 0.65 22.84
CA THR A 24 -4.04 2.02 23.00
C THR A 24 -5.56 2.10 23.15
N PHE A 25 -6.31 1.12 22.66
CA PHE A 25 -7.78 1.16 22.56
C PHE A 25 -8.53 0.82 23.86
N GLY A 26 -7.85 0.74 25.01
CA GLY A 26 -8.45 0.31 26.29
C GLY A 26 -9.67 1.14 26.75
N ASN A 27 -9.78 2.39 26.31
CA ASN A 27 -10.91 3.30 26.59
C ASN A 27 -11.64 3.76 25.31
N TRP A 28 -11.59 2.99 24.22
CA TRP A 28 -12.28 3.36 22.97
C TRP A 28 -13.80 3.56 23.18
N PRO A 29 -14.43 4.63 22.66
CA PRO A 29 -15.83 4.89 22.90
C PRO A 29 -16.74 3.78 22.38
N SER A 30 -17.53 3.16 23.25
CA SER A 30 -18.48 2.09 22.91
C SER A 30 -19.69 2.55 22.07
N SER A 31 -19.74 3.84 21.71
CA SER A 31 -20.66 4.41 20.73
C SER A 31 -20.21 4.19 19.28
N ASN A 32 -18.94 3.87 19.07
CA ASN A 32 -18.33 3.78 17.74
C ASN A 32 -18.44 2.34 17.21
N HIS A 33 -18.67 2.20 15.91
CA HIS A 33 -18.92 0.90 15.29
C HIS A 33 -17.63 0.22 14.80
N GLN A 34 -16.64 1.03 14.43
CA GLN A 34 -15.30 0.60 14.04
C GLN A 34 -14.62 -0.09 15.23
N GLN A 35 -14.24 -1.35 15.06
CA GLN A 35 -13.62 -2.09 16.14
C GLN A 35 -12.15 -1.68 16.28
N PRO A 36 -11.58 -1.76 17.50
CA PRO A 36 -10.14 -1.62 17.72
C PRO A 36 -9.30 -2.49 16.78
N ARG A 37 -9.76 -3.70 16.45
CA ARG A 37 -9.09 -4.57 15.46
C ARG A 37 -8.93 -3.86 14.12
N ASP A 38 -10.05 -3.52 13.49
CA ASP A 38 -10.11 -3.00 12.12
C ASP A 38 -9.29 -1.71 11.99
N LEU A 39 -9.42 -0.81 12.97
CA LEU A 39 -8.62 0.42 13.08
C LEU A 39 -7.12 0.11 13.19
N THR A 40 -6.73 -0.84 14.05
CA THR A 40 -5.31 -1.21 14.21
C THR A 40 -4.73 -1.92 12.99
N GLU A 41 -5.52 -2.72 12.28
CA GLU A 41 -5.09 -3.39 11.06
C GLU A 41 -4.91 -2.37 9.93
N ALA A 42 -5.83 -1.40 9.79
CA ALA A 42 -5.69 -0.20 8.94
C ALA A 42 -4.56 0.76 9.36
N GLY A 43 -3.82 0.47 10.44
CA GLY A 43 -2.61 1.18 10.84
C GLY A 43 -2.81 2.27 11.91
N PHE A 44 -4.00 2.40 12.46
CA PHE A 44 -4.33 3.43 13.45
C PHE A 44 -4.10 2.99 14.90
N PHE A 45 -3.66 3.92 15.73
CA PHE A 45 -3.67 3.82 17.20
C PHE A 45 -4.60 4.90 17.78
N TYR A 46 -5.22 4.64 18.92
CA TYR A 46 -6.07 5.61 19.61
C TYR A 46 -5.22 6.62 20.40
N GLU A 47 -5.59 7.90 20.37
CA GLU A 47 -4.88 8.94 21.13
C GLU A 47 -5.38 9.08 22.58
N GLY A 48 -6.49 8.43 22.96
CA GLY A 48 -7.10 8.56 24.29
C GLY A 48 -8.05 9.76 24.44
N ASP A 49 -8.40 10.40 23.33
CA ASP A 49 -9.18 11.64 23.26
C ASP A 49 -10.26 11.51 22.17
N GLY A 50 -11.51 11.84 22.51
CA GLY A 50 -12.67 11.66 21.64
C GLY A 50 -12.71 10.28 20.97
N ASP A 51 -12.88 10.27 19.65
CA ASP A 51 -12.69 9.13 18.75
C ASP A 51 -11.42 9.27 17.89
N ARG A 52 -10.47 10.12 18.30
CA ARG A 52 -9.30 10.49 17.50
C ARG A 52 -8.29 9.35 17.43
N VAL A 53 -8.05 8.87 16.22
CA VAL A 53 -7.06 7.83 15.93
C VAL A 53 -6.02 8.33 14.93
N THR A 54 -4.78 7.89 15.08
CA THR A 54 -3.63 8.37 14.31
C THR A 54 -2.89 7.22 13.65
N CYS A 55 -2.50 7.36 12.38
CA CYS A 55 -1.77 6.34 11.66
C CYS A 55 -0.30 6.28 12.10
N TYR A 56 0.24 5.08 12.38
CA TYR A 56 1.65 4.92 12.75
C TYR A 56 2.62 5.27 11.60
N SER A 57 2.18 5.15 10.34
CA SER A 57 3.05 5.22 9.16
C SER A 57 3.16 6.66 8.62
N CYS A 58 2.05 7.29 8.28
CA CYS A 58 2.04 8.67 7.75
C CYS A 58 1.88 9.75 8.84
N GLY A 59 1.35 9.41 10.02
CA GLY A 59 1.01 10.39 11.08
C GLY A 59 -0.31 11.12 10.84
N GLU A 60 -1.15 10.66 9.91
CA GLU A 60 -2.49 11.19 9.67
C GLU A 60 -3.43 10.98 10.86
N VAL A 61 -4.34 11.90 11.12
CA VAL A 61 -5.27 11.86 12.27
C VAL A 61 -6.72 11.92 11.77
N LEU A 62 -7.50 10.89 12.10
CA LEU A 62 -8.93 10.80 11.75
C LEU A 62 -9.81 10.81 13.01
N SER A 63 -10.95 11.50 12.92
CA SER A 63 -11.99 11.60 13.94
C SER A 63 -13.38 11.59 13.29
N SER A 64 -14.43 11.82 14.08
CA SER A 64 -15.81 12.01 13.60
C SER A 64 -16.37 10.78 12.87
N TRP A 65 -16.00 9.58 13.32
CA TRP A 65 -16.37 8.31 12.68
C TRP A 65 -17.88 8.06 12.75
N THR A 66 -18.51 7.76 11.60
CA THR A 66 -19.93 7.36 11.51
C THR A 66 -20.05 5.84 11.27
N PRO A 67 -21.22 5.22 11.51
CA PRO A 67 -21.36 3.75 11.44
C PRO A 67 -20.98 3.10 10.10
N GLU A 68 -20.93 3.89 9.02
CA GLU A 68 -20.70 3.47 7.64
C GLU A 68 -19.23 3.59 7.20
N ASP A 69 -18.36 4.20 8.01
CA ASP A 69 -16.96 4.47 7.63
C ASP A 69 -16.06 3.23 7.81
N ASP A 70 -15.46 2.77 6.71
CA ASP A 70 -14.42 1.73 6.76
C ASP A 70 -13.02 2.33 7.03
N PRO A 71 -12.25 1.80 8.01
CA PRO A 71 -10.92 2.31 8.34
C PRO A 71 -9.91 2.31 7.19
N TRP A 72 -9.93 1.31 6.29
CA TRP A 72 -9.00 1.28 5.16
C TRP A 72 -9.39 2.27 4.05
N ALA A 73 -10.68 2.35 3.73
CA ALA A 73 -11.21 3.26 2.73
C ALA A 73 -10.97 4.72 3.11
N GLU A 74 -11.23 5.11 4.37
CA GLU A 74 -10.97 6.47 4.85
C GLU A 74 -9.46 6.76 4.91
N HIS A 75 -8.61 5.78 5.26
CA HIS A 75 -7.15 5.94 5.21
C HIS A 75 -6.62 6.14 3.77
N GLU A 76 -7.11 5.37 2.79
CA GLU A 76 -6.73 5.60 1.38
C GLU A 76 -7.24 6.95 0.88
N LYS A 77 -8.48 7.31 1.21
CA LYS A 77 -9.12 8.59 0.84
C LYS A 77 -8.32 9.80 1.32
N PHE A 78 -7.87 9.81 2.57
CA PHE A 78 -7.14 10.94 3.14
C PHE A 78 -5.62 10.90 2.90
N GLN A 79 -5.00 9.72 2.84
CA GLN A 79 -3.58 9.56 2.54
C GLN A 79 -3.29 8.40 1.56
N PRO A 80 -3.63 8.55 0.26
CA PRO A 80 -3.43 7.51 -0.77
C PRO A 80 -1.95 7.23 -1.10
N ARG A 81 -1.02 7.94 -0.45
CA ARG A 81 0.44 7.77 -0.56
C ARG A 81 1.09 7.32 0.75
N CYS A 82 0.31 6.94 1.75
CA CYS A 82 0.82 6.29 2.96
C CYS A 82 1.43 4.93 2.61
N GLU A 83 2.65 4.65 3.07
CA GLU A 83 3.34 3.38 2.77
C GLU A 83 2.53 2.17 3.24
N HIS A 84 1.81 2.27 4.37
CA HIS A 84 0.91 1.22 4.88
C HIS A 84 -0.28 0.96 3.94
N VAL A 85 -0.89 2.02 3.40
CA VAL A 85 -1.98 1.92 2.40
C VAL A 85 -1.47 1.32 1.09
N LEU A 86 -0.30 1.79 0.61
CA LEU A 86 0.33 1.27 -0.62
C LEU A 86 0.69 -0.21 -0.49
N GLN A 87 1.19 -0.63 0.67
CA GLN A 87 1.49 -2.03 0.97
C GLN A 87 0.21 -2.88 1.05
N HIS A 88 -0.86 -2.39 1.68
CA HIS A 88 -2.14 -3.11 1.75
C HIS A 88 -2.77 -3.31 0.37
N ARG A 89 -2.83 -2.24 -0.45
CA ARG A 89 -3.43 -2.26 -1.80
C ARG A 89 -2.88 -3.37 -2.71
N MET A 90 -1.61 -3.71 -2.55
CA MET A 90 -0.91 -4.70 -3.37
C MET A 90 -0.56 -5.99 -2.61
N GLY A 91 -0.79 -6.02 -1.29
CA GLY A 91 -0.74 -7.19 -0.42
C GLY A 91 -2.10 -7.89 -0.29
N GLY A 92 -2.88 -7.97 -1.38
CA GLY A 92 -4.24 -8.54 -1.42
C GLY A 92 -4.32 -10.06 -1.23
N MET A 93 -3.41 -10.65 -0.45
CA MET A 93 -3.33 -12.08 -0.14
C MET A 93 -3.12 -12.28 1.37
N ASN A 94 -4.19 -11.94 2.10
CA ASN A 94 -4.63 -12.39 3.43
C ASN A 94 -3.60 -12.62 4.57
N LEU A 95 -3.78 -11.90 5.69
CA LEU A 95 -3.08 -12.11 6.97
C LEU A 95 -3.97 -12.76 8.05
N GLY A 96 -4.76 -13.80 7.74
CA GLY A 96 -5.55 -14.48 8.78
C GLY A 96 -6.33 -15.76 8.39
N SER A 97 -5.75 -16.92 8.72
CA SER A 97 -6.41 -18.17 9.18
C SER A 97 -7.21 -19.08 8.22
N SER A 98 -6.83 -20.37 8.28
CA SER A 98 -7.62 -21.61 8.11
C SER A 98 -8.12 -22.05 6.72
N ASP A 99 -7.91 -23.33 6.44
CA ASP A 99 -7.87 -24.01 5.13
C ASP A 99 -9.19 -24.71 4.73
N VAL A 100 -9.37 -24.98 3.43
CA VAL A 100 -9.45 -26.34 2.80
C VAL A 100 -9.47 -26.25 1.26
N ASP A 101 -8.91 -27.26 0.58
CA ASP A 101 -8.85 -27.39 -0.89
C ASP A 101 -10.12 -27.97 -1.54
N GLU A 102 -10.40 -27.60 -2.80
CA GLU A 102 -10.86 -28.55 -3.85
C GLU A 102 -10.42 -28.06 -5.27
N VAL A 103 -10.36 -28.94 -6.27
CA VAL A 103 -9.56 -28.75 -7.51
C VAL A 103 -10.27 -29.22 -8.80
N ALA A 104 -9.99 -28.51 -9.91
CA ALA A 104 -10.33 -28.82 -11.32
C ALA A 104 -11.81 -28.66 -11.74
N GLN A 105 -12.20 -28.61 -13.03
CA GLN A 105 -11.48 -28.51 -14.33
C GLN A 105 -11.76 -27.13 -14.98
N GLY A 106 -11.16 -26.65 -16.07
CA GLY A 106 -10.24 -27.23 -17.05
C GLY A 106 -10.93 -27.57 -18.39
N HIS A 107 -10.94 -26.65 -19.37
CA HIS A 107 -11.27 -26.94 -20.78
C HIS A 107 -10.63 -25.93 -21.75
N SER A 108 -10.23 -26.40 -22.93
CA SER A 108 -9.64 -25.62 -24.03
C SER A 108 -10.52 -25.67 -25.28
N VAL A 109 -10.45 -24.64 -26.13
CA VAL A 109 -10.84 -24.69 -27.56
C VAL A 109 -9.84 -23.85 -28.39
N GLU A 110 -9.60 -24.21 -29.64
CA GLU A 110 -8.57 -23.59 -30.51
C GLU A 110 -9.06 -23.21 -31.92
N ALA A 111 -8.24 -22.37 -32.58
CA ALA A 111 -7.95 -22.31 -34.03
C ALA A 111 -8.87 -21.56 -35.03
N SER A 112 -8.21 -21.01 -36.07
CA SER A 112 -8.74 -20.40 -37.33
C SER A 112 -9.36 -18.99 -37.18
N GLY A 113 -9.30 -18.04 -38.13
CA GLY A 113 -8.77 -17.99 -39.52
C GLY A 113 -9.87 -17.60 -40.53
N ASP A 114 -9.69 -16.81 -41.61
CA ASP A 114 -8.63 -15.90 -42.14
C ASP A 114 -9.29 -15.09 -43.33
N ASP A 115 -8.72 -14.16 -44.14
CA ASP A 115 -7.40 -13.54 -44.38
C ASP A 115 -7.58 -12.13 -45.05
N SER A 116 -6.47 -11.39 -45.30
CA SER A 116 -6.21 -10.53 -46.47
C SER A 116 -6.77 -9.07 -46.60
N LYS A 117 -5.81 -8.12 -46.57
CA LYS A 117 -5.41 -7.25 -47.72
C LYS A 117 -6.16 -5.93 -48.06
N GLY A 118 -5.41 -4.83 -48.09
CA GLY A 118 -5.73 -3.52 -48.71
C GLY A 118 -5.14 -2.33 -47.90
N MET A 119 -4.13 -1.53 -48.27
CA MET A 119 -3.61 -0.93 -49.52
C MET A 119 -4.04 0.56 -49.69
N SER A 120 -3.07 1.46 -49.96
CA SER A 120 -3.23 2.91 -50.29
C SER A 120 -3.65 3.85 -49.12
N GLN A 121 -3.27 5.14 -49.06
CA GLN A 121 -2.34 5.95 -49.90
C GLN A 121 -1.75 7.18 -49.16
N HIS A 122 -0.88 7.94 -49.85
CA HIS A 122 -0.19 9.18 -49.42
C HIS A 122 -1.09 10.37 -49.02
N SER A 123 -0.66 11.20 -48.06
CA SER A 123 -0.63 12.68 -48.21
C SER A 123 0.16 13.43 -47.11
N LYS A 124 0.27 14.76 -47.26
CA LYS A 124 1.37 15.64 -46.78
C LYS A 124 0.88 17.09 -46.58
N ASN A 125 1.50 18.00 -45.81
CA ASN A 125 2.61 17.94 -44.82
C ASN A 125 2.48 19.17 -43.86
N ASP A 126 3.00 19.06 -42.63
CA ASP A 126 3.38 20.20 -41.75
C ASP A 126 2.25 21.18 -41.26
N PRO A 127 2.53 22.26 -40.47
CA PRO A 127 2.69 22.09 -39.02
C PRO A 127 1.97 23.15 -38.14
N LYS A 128 1.58 22.82 -36.89
CA LYS A 128 1.37 23.85 -35.86
C LYS A 128 1.58 23.40 -34.41
N LYS A 129 2.00 24.37 -33.58
CA LYS A 129 2.57 24.23 -32.23
C LYS A 129 1.50 24.23 -31.11
N GLU A 130 1.73 23.37 -30.11
CA GLU A 130 1.59 23.64 -28.65
C GLU A 130 0.22 23.90 -27.96
N GLU A 131 0.29 23.86 -26.63
CA GLU A 131 -0.64 24.47 -25.64
C GLU A 131 -2.01 23.81 -25.33
N ARG A 132 -2.03 22.48 -25.09
CA ARG A 132 -2.95 21.87 -24.08
C ARG A 132 -2.52 20.50 -23.50
N ASN A 133 -1.28 20.35 -23.04
CA ASN A 133 -0.76 19.05 -22.56
C ASN A 133 -0.39 19.00 -21.07
N THR A 134 -1.38 19.25 -20.20
CA THR A 134 -1.29 19.07 -18.74
C THR A 134 -2.40 18.18 -18.15
N SER A 135 -3.42 17.84 -18.95
CA SER A 135 -4.63 17.13 -18.49
C SER A 135 -4.77 15.72 -19.06
N ARG A 136 -3.90 15.30 -20.00
CA ARG A 136 -4.11 14.12 -20.85
C ARG A 136 -3.05 13.02 -20.68
N GLN A 137 -1.96 13.25 -19.94
CA GLN A 137 -0.92 12.23 -19.70
C GLN A 137 -1.33 11.07 -18.76
N ARG A 138 -2.44 11.15 -18.01
CA ARG A 138 -2.83 10.12 -17.02
C ARG A 138 -3.51 8.86 -17.61
N ALA A 139 -3.34 8.58 -18.91
CA ALA A 139 -4.18 7.60 -19.62
C ALA A 139 -3.46 6.80 -20.72
N HIS A 140 -2.13 6.66 -20.66
CA HIS A 140 -1.39 5.70 -21.50
C HIS A 140 -0.03 5.29 -20.89
N GLU A 141 -0.02 4.91 -19.61
CA GLU A 141 1.06 4.11 -19.02
C GLU A 141 0.75 2.64 -19.40
N THR A 142 1.66 1.94 -20.09
CA THR A 142 1.37 0.58 -20.57
C THR A 142 1.36 -0.43 -19.42
N VAL A 143 0.68 -1.57 -19.62
CA VAL A 143 0.65 -2.66 -18.62
C VAL A 143 2.06 -3.16 -18.28
N GLU A 144 3.01 -3.10 -19.23
CA GLU A 144 4.40 -3.44 -18.96
C GLU A 144 5.12 -2.36 -18.14
N GLU A 145 4.97 -1.08 -18.48
CA GLU A 145 5.54 0.04 -17.70
C GLU A 145 4.99 0.04 -16.26
N GLU A 146 3.69 -0.18 -16.07
CA GLU A 146 3.07 -0.33 -14.75
C GLU A 146 3.62 -1.54 -13.99
N LEU A 147 3.75 -2.71 -14.64
CA LEU A 147 4.34 -3.90 -14.03
C LEU A 147 5.81 -3.67 -13.65
N GLN A 148 6.57 -2.92 -14.45
CA GLN A 148 7.93 -2.50 -14.11
C GLN A 148 7.93 -1.50 -12.95
N ARG A 149 7.01 -0.55 -12.91
CA ARG A 149 6.87 0.45 -11.83
C ARG A 149 6.55 -0.20 -10.50
N LEU A 150 5.57 -1.10 -10.46
CA LEU A 150 5.20 -1.88 -9.28
C LEU A 150 6.37 -2.77 -8.80
N ARG A 151 7.11 -3.42 -9.72
CA ARG A 151 8.34 -4.16 -9.37
C ARG A 151 9.36 -3.28 -8.66
N HIS A 152 9.64 -2.07 -9.16
CA HIS A 152 10.56 -1.12 -8.51
C HIS A 152 10.02 -0.58 -7.18
N GLN A 153 8.70 -0.39 -7.06
CA GLN A 153 8.05 0.07 -5.84
C GLN A 153 8.25 -0.92 -4.69
N PHE A 154 8.10 -2.23 -4.93
CA PHE A 154 8.24 -3.27 -3.89
C PHE A 154 9.57 -4.04 -3.94
N ALA A 155 10.55 -3.61 -4.74
CA ALA A 155 11.91 -4.13 -4.72
C ALA A 155 12.68 -3.70 -3.44
N CYS A 156 13.54 -4.59 -2.96
CA CYS A 156 14.56 -4.31 -1.95
C CYS A 156 15.45 -3.14 -2.40
N LYS A 157 15.45 -2.04 -1.63
CA LYS A 157 16.14 -0.79 -1.98
C LYS A 157 17.67 -0.88 -1.85
N THR A 158 18.19 -2.02 -1.39
CA THR A 158 19.64 -2.31 -1.30
C THR A 158 20.17 -3.06 -2.53
N CYS A 159 19.37 -3.94 -3.15
CA CYS A 159 19.84 -4.78 -4.27
C CYS A 159 19.04 -4.67 -5.57
N PHE A 160 17.82 -4.14 -5.53
CA PHE A 160 16.89 -3.98 -6.66
C PHE A 160 16.58 -5.27 -7.44
N LYS A 161 16.87 -6.46 -6.86
CA LYS A 161 16.62 -7.78 -7.47
C LYS A 161 15.43 -8.49 -6.85
N GLU A 162 15.40 -8.58 -5.52
CA GLU A 162 14.38 -9.29 -4.76
C GLU A 162 13.29 -8.35 -4.25
N LYS A 163 12.09 -8.89 -3.94
CA LYS A 163 11.06 -8.15 -3.21
C LYS A 163 11.59 -7.70 -1.83
N ALA A 164 11.20 -6.52 -1.37
CA ALA A 164 11.32 -6.14 0.02
C ALA A 164 10.35 -6.99 0.85
N CYS A 165 10.87 -7.67 1.88
CA CYS A 165 10.12 -8.62 2.70
C CYS A 165 10.51 -8.57 4.18
N MET A 166 11.40 -7.66 4.58
CA MET A 166 11.84 -7.48 5.97
C MET A 166 11.43 -6.09 6.48
N VAL A 167 10.58 -6.08 7.51
CA VAL A 167 10.24 -4.89 8.30
C VAL A 167 11.37 -4.62 9.29
N ILE A 168 11.92 -3.41 9.26
CA ILE A 168 13.10 -3.02 10.04
C ILE A 168 12.69 -2.34 11.36
N LEU A 169 12.79 -3.01 12.51
CA LEU A 169 12.38 -2.42 13.80
C LEU A 169 13.49 -1.52 14.39
N PRO A 170 13.15 -0.35 14.97
CA PRO A 170 11.80 0.12 15.31
C PRO A 170 11.18 1.09 14.29
N CYS A 171 11.88 1.46 13.20
CA CYS A 171 11.37 2.42 12.22
C CYS A 171 10.25 1.88 11.32
N CYS A 172 10.21 0.55 11.18
CA CYS A 172 9.24 -0.29 10.50
C CYS A 172 9.02 0.01 9.00
N HIS A 173 10.10 0.45 8.34
CA HIS A 173 10.19 0.46 6.89
C HIS A 173 10.34 -0.97 6.35
N LEU A 174 9.64 -1.27 5.25
CA LEU A 174 9.69 -2.53 4.51
C LEU A 174 10.57 -2.34 3.25
N SER A 175 11.89 -2.34 3.43
CA SER A 175 12.82 -1.82 2.42
C SER A 175 13.98 -2.75 2.04
N ALA A 176 14.07 -3.93 2.68
CA ALA A 176 15.10 -4.93 2.44
C ALA A 176 14.51 -6.32 2.18
N CYS A 177 15.20 -7.14 1.38
CA CYS A 177 14.97 -8.58 1.34
C CYS A 177 15.76 -9.29 2.44
N ALA A 178 15.42 -10.54 2.75
CA ALA A 178 16.07 -11.34 3.80
C ALA A 178 17.61 -11.33 3.71
N ILE A 179 18.18 -11.56 2.53
CA ILE A 179 19.64 -11.61 2.30
C ILE A 179 20.32 -10.24 2.49
N CYS A 180 19.61 -9.14 2.18
CA CYS A 180 20.17 -7.80 2.32
C CYS A 180 20.10 -7.28 3.76
N VAL A 181 19.08 -7.65 4.54
CA VAL A 181 18.90 -7.12 5.89
C VAL A 181 19.97 -7.62 6.87
N GLU A 182 20.53 -8.81 6.64
CA GLU A 182 21.68 -9.36 7.38
C GLU A 182 22.93 -8.46 7.37
N LYS A 183 23.00 -7.52 6.41
CA LYS A 183 24.15 -6.63 6.19
C LYS A 183 23.82 -5.16 6.50
N LEU A 184 22.67 -4.90 7.13
CA LEU A 184 22.25 -3.56 7.56
C LEU A 184 22.32 -3.45 9.08
N HIS A 185 23.03 -2.43 9.57
CA HIS A 185 23.02 -2.05 10.99
C HIS A 185 22.07 -0.87 11.27
N ASP A 186 21.80 -0.06 10.25
CA ASP A 186 20.86 1.05 10.27
C ASP A 186 19.92 0.97 9.05
N CYS A 187 18.71 1.50 9.16
CA CYS A 187 17.69 1.45 8.11
C CYS A 187 18.13 2.24 6.86
N ASN A 188 18.05 1.61 5.68
CA ASN A 188 18.38 2.22 4.39
C ASN A 188 17.37 3.29 3.89
N VAL A 189 16.29 3.58 4.64
CA VAL A 189 15.32 4.65 4.31
C VAL A 189 15.40 5.85 5.27
N CYS A 190 15.62 5.60 6.56
CA CYS A 190 15.57 6.66 7.60
C CYS A 190 16.80 6.71 8.52
N HIS A 191 17.82 5.88 8.28
CA HIS A 191 19.06 5.78 9.04
C HIS A 191 18.91 5.50 10.55
N GLN A 192 17.72 5.08 11.01
CA GLN A 192 17.52 4.61 12.38
C GLN A 192 18.13 3.21 12.56
N ARG A 193 18.86 3.01 13.66
CA ARG A 193 19.49 1.73 14.03
C ARG A 193 18.49 0.59 14.07
N ILE A 194 18.88 -0.54 13.46
CA ILE A 194 18.11 -1.78 13.49
C ILE A 194 18.27 -2.44 14.86
N THR A 195 17.14 -2.76 15.49
CA THR A 195 17.07 -3.46 16.79
C THR A 195 16.57 -4.88 16.65
N ALA A 196 15.70 -5.11 15.66
CA ALA A 196 15.20 -6.42 15.25
C ALA A 196 14.66 -6.32 13.81
N THR A 197 14.40 -7.47 13.17
CA THR A 197 13.78 -7.55 11.85
C THR A 197 12.64 -8.56 11.88
N VAL A 198 11.55 -8.27 11.17
CA VAL A 198 10.39 -9.16 11.07
C VAL A 198 10.14 -9.45 9.60
N LYS A 199 10.00 -10.73 9.23
CA LYS A 199 9.64 -11.10 7.86
C LYS A 199 8.16 -10.81 7.64
N ALA A 200 7.85 -9.96 6.66
CA ALA A 200 6.49 -9.80 6.17
C ALA A 200 6.08 -11.06 5.38
N TYR A 201 4.92 -11.62 5.73
CA TYR A 201 4.30 -12.69 4.97
C TYR A 201 3.56 -12.07 3.78
N CYS A 202 4.30 -11.82 2.71
CA CYS A 202 3.72 -11.65 1.39
C CYS A 202 3.48 -13.06 0.83
N ALA A 203 2.21 -13.48 0.78
CA ALA A 203 1.77 -14.47 -0.21
C ALA A 203 1.90 -13.89 -1.64
#